data_AF-A0A1Z5J2T5-F1
#
_entry.id   AF-A0A1Z5J2T5-F1
#
_cell.length_a   1.000
_cell.length_b   1.000
_cell.length_c   1.000
_cell.angle_alpha   90.00
_cell.angle_beta   90.00
_cell.angle_gamma   90.00
#
_symmetry.space_group_name_H-M   'P 1'
#
loop_
_entity.id
_entity.type
_entity.pdbx_description
1 polymer ?
#
loop_
_entity_poly.entity_id
_entity_poly.type
_entity_poly.pdbx_seq_one_letter_code
_entity_poly.pdbx_strand_id
1 'polypeptide(L)'
;MTRRISRRHTVAVLIIICLSTVFGTSLLTRGHDLQSGELMPRTHRMLNNHVTVHFVTQHGRQLKTYYWSTSHASGRGADVTDIFNSDIIEAGSGINDHIPLDYKFDQTDLRNIRTLKNVQLGESMKLIVTKQDPDERPTGLNRIYKWLINS
;
A
#
# COMPACT_ATOMS: atom_id res chain seq x y z
N MET A 1 45.29 -35.59 -18.63
CA MET A 1 43.94 -36.14 -18.38
C MET A 1 42.88 -35.12 -18.82
N THR A 2 42.38 -35.23 -20.04
CA THR A 2 41.40 -34.30 -20.62
C THR A 2 39.99 -34.83 -20.37
N ARG A 3 39.24 -34.13 -19.50
CA ARG A 3 37.88 -34.48 -19.10
C ARG A 3 36.96 -34.33 -20.32
N ARG A 4 36.51 -35.44 -20.93
CA ARG A 4 35.49 -35.43 -21.98
C ARG A 4 34.18 -34.91 -21.38
N ILE A 5 33.92 -33.63 -21.56
CA ILE A 5 32.61 -33.04 -21.28
C ILE A 5 31.63 -33.66 -22.27
N SER A 6 30.73 -34.49 -21.76
CA SER A 6 29.64 -35.10 -22.52
C SER A 6 28.85 -33.98 -23.22
N ARG A 7 28.60 -34.11 -24.54
CA ARG A 7 27.77 -33.18 -25.34
C ARG A 7 26.46 -32.78 -24.65
N ARG A 8 25.90 -33.68 -23.82
CA ARG A 8 24.68 -33.43 -23.04
C ARG A 8 24.85 -32.34 -21.97
N HIS A 9 26.02 -32.23 -21.35
CA HIS A 9 26.32 -31.16 -20.38
C HIS A 9 26.43 -29.80 -21.06
N THR A 10 27.04 -29.73 -22.24
CA THR A 10 27.17 -28.48 -23.01
C THR A 10 25.80 -27.96 -23.45
N VAL A 11 24.91 -28.86 -23.89
CA VAL A 11 23.53 -28.51 -24.25
C VAL A 11 22.73 -28.04 -23.04
N ALA A 12 22.85 -28.72 -21.90
CA ALA A 12 22.14 -28.33 -20.68
C ALA A 12 22.56 -26.93 -20.18
N VAL A 13 23.86 -26.62 -20.22
CA VAL A 13 24.39 -25.30 -19.84
C VAL A 13 23.86 -24.20 -20.77
N LEU A 14 23.81 -24.46 -22.08
CA LEU A 14 23.24 -23.52 -23.05
C LEU A 14 21.75 -23.22 -22.79
N ILE A 15 20.95 -24.23 -22.45
CA ILE A 15 19.53 -24.06 -22.12
C ILE A 15 19.36 -23.21 -20.87
N ILE A 16 20.14 -23.48 -19.81
CA ILE A 16 20.08 -22.73 -18.55
C ILE A 16 20.46 -21.26 -18.80
N ILE A 17 21.52 -20.99 -19.57
CA ILE A 17 21.92 -19.62 -19.91
C ILE A 17 20.79 -18.94 -20.69
N CYS A 18 20.22 -19.60 -21.69
CA CYS A 18 19.13 -19.04 -22.49
C CYS A 18 17.91 -18.69 -21.62
N LEU A 19 17.49 -19.59 -20.73
CA LEU A 19 16.40 -19.34 -19.78
C LEU A 19 16.72 -18.21 -18.81
N SER A 20 17.94 -18.15 -18.27
CA SER A 20 18.39 -17.07 -17.39
C SER A 20 18.35 -15.71 -18.10
N THR A 21 18.74 -15.68 -19.37
CA THR A 21 18.80 -14.45 -20.16
C THR A 21 17.41 -13.98 -20.53
N VAL A 22 16.50 -14.88 -20.93
CA VAL A 22 15.10 -14.54 -21.21
C VAL A 22 14.39 -14.08 -19.94
N PHE A 23 14.60 -14.75 -18.81
CA PHE A 23 13.98 -14.38 -17.54
C PHE A 23 14.54 -13.04 -17.01
N GLY A 24 15.86 -12.84 -17.10
CA GLY A 24 16.52 -11.61 -16.68
C GLY A 24 16.14 -10.40 -17.56
N THR A 25 16.06 -10.59 -18.87
CA THR A 25 15.61 -9.52 -19.79
C THR A 25 14.14 -9.18 -19.57
N SER A 26 13.27 -10.17 -19.34
CA SER A 26 11.84 -9.96 -19.06
C SER A 26 11.61 -9.16 -17.77
N LEU A 27 12.42 -9.39 -16.73
CA LEU A 27 12.40 -8.61 -15.48
C LEU A 27 12.87 -7.16 -15.69
N LEU A 28 13.89 -6.94 -16.51
CA LEU A 28 14.41 -5.59 -16.82
C LEU A 28 13.42 -4.77 -17.67
N THR A 29 12.76 -5.38 -18.66
CA THR A 29 11.72 -4.69 -19.45
C THR A 29 10.48 -4.35 -18.62
N ARG A 30 10.05 -5.23 -17.70
CA ARG A 30 8.95 -4.90 -16.77
C ARG A 30 9.29 -3.73 -15.85
N GLY A 31 10.54 -3.60 -15.42
CA GLY A 31 11.00 -2.47 -14.60
C GLY A 31 11.00 -1.15 -15.37
N HIS A 32 11.35 -1.17 -16.65
CA HIS A 32 11.40 0.02 -17.50
C HIS A 32 10.00 0.53 -17.90
N ASP A 33 9.06 -0.38 -18.18
CA ASP A 33 7.68 0.00 -18.47
C ASP A 33 6.99 0.66 -17.28
N LEU A 34 7.26 0.23 -16.04
CA LEU A 34 6.73 0.83 -14.81
C LEU A 34 7.21 2.28 -14.57
N GLN A 35 8.32 2.70 -15.20
CA GLN A 35 8.86 4.05 -15.12
C GLN A 35 8.47 4.95 -16.31
N SER A 36 7.73 4.41 -17.29
CA SER A 36 7.32 5.18 -18.47
C SER A 36 6.31 6.28 -18.09
N GLY A 37 6.55 7.50 -18.57
CA GLY A 37 5.68 8.67 -18.34
C GLY A 37 4.24 8.53 -18.86
N GLU A 38 3.90 7.43 -19.55
CA GLU A 38 2.52 7.09 -19.95
C GLU A 38 1.69 6.46 -18.82
N LEU A 39 2.33 5.85 -17.82
CA LEU A 39 1.62 5.36 -16.62
C LEU A 39 1.25 6.51 -15.68
N MET A 40 2.09 7.53 -15.55
CA MET A 40 1.85 8.70 -14.71
C MET A 40 0.47 9.37 -14.92
N PRO A 41 -0.01 9.68 -16.14
CA PRO A 41 -1.33 10.29 -16.33
C PRO A 41 -2.48 9.35 -15.95
N ARG A 42 -2.33 8.03 -16.09
CA ARG A 42 -3.30 7.06 -15.59
C ARG A 42 -3.27 6.99 -14.06
N THR A 43 -2.09 7.01 -13.45
CA THR A 43 -1.94 7.08 -11.98
C THR A 43 -2.56 8.36 -11.42
N HIS A 44 -2.34 9.52 -12.04
CA HIS A 44 -2.98 10.78 -11.65
C HIS A 44 -4.51 10.74 -11.79
N ARG A 45 -5.03 10.13 -12.86
CA ARG A 45 -6.49 9.92 -13.00
C ARG A 45 -7.04 8.97 -11.95
N MET A 46 -6.31 7.92 -11.59
CA MET A 46 -6.72 7.02 -10.51
C MET A 46 -6.75 7.76 -9.17
N LEU A 47 -5.74 8.58 -8.87
CA LEU A 47 -5.69 9.37 -7.63
C LEU A 47 -6.85 10.35 -7.50
N ASN A 48 -7.42 10.87 -8.59
CA ASN A 48 -8.60 11.74 -8.54
C ASN A 48 -9.83 11.09 -7.88
N ASN A 49 -9.89 9.75 -7.83
CA ASN A 49 -10.99 9.02 -7.21
C ASN A 49 -10.61 8.44 -5.83
N HIS A 50 -9.45 8.80 -5.29
CA HIS A 50 -8.96 8.29 -4.02
C HIS A 50 -8.62 9.42 -3.06
N VAL A 51 -8.83 9.17 -1.78
CA VAL A 51 -8.20 9.93 -0.70
C VAL A 51 -6.86 9.27 -0.41
N THR A 52 -5.77 10.03 -0.55
CA THR A 52 -4.44 9.54 -0.18
C THR A 52 -4.24 9.77 1.31
N VAL A 53 -4.14 8.68 2.07
CA VAL A 53 -4.07 8.72 3.53
C VAL A 53 -2.68 8.33 3.98
N HIS A 54 -2.00 9.26 4.64
CA HIS A 54 -0.72 9.04 5.26
C HIS A 54 -0.92 8.80 6.76
N PHE A 55 -0.66 7.57 7.21
CA PHE A 55 -0.61 7.27 8.64
C PHE A 55 0.71 7.78 9.19
N VAL A 56 0.63 8.75 10.10
CA VAL A 56 1.80 9.41 10.70
C VAL A 56 1.79 9.23 12.21
N THR A 57 2.96 9.15 12.84
CA THR A 57 3.04 9.22 14.30
C THR A 57 2.75 10.64 14.78
N GLN A 58 2.52 10.82 16.09
CA GLN A 58 2.39 12.15 16.70
C GLN A 58 3.58 13.09 16.42
N HIS A 59 4.76 12.51 16.18
CA HIS A 59 6.01 13.21 15.84
C HIS A 59 6.19 13.46 14.33
N GLY A 60 5.19 13.10 13.51
CA GLY A 60 5.19 13.33 12.06
C GLY A 60 5.92 12.27 11.23
N ARG A 61 6.40 11.18 11.82
CA ARG A 61 7.00 10.07 11.05
C ARG A 61 5.90 9.33 10.30
N GLN A 62 6.01 9.27 8.97
CA GLN A 62 5.12 8.45 8.15
C GLN A 62 5.41 6.96 8.36
N LEU A 63 4.34 6.19 8.57
CA LEU A 63 4.39 4.74 8.76
C LEU A 63 3.93 4.00 7.50
N LYS A 64 2.83 4.44 6.90
CA LYS A 64 2.22 3.81 5.73
C LYS A 64 1.39 4.83 4.96
N THR A 65 1.29 4.64 3.64
CA THR A 65 0.32 5.35 2.79
C THR A 65 -0.73 4.35 2.32
N TYR A 66 -2.00 4.75 2.39
CA TYR A 66 -3.13 3.98 1.92
C TYR A 66 -3.99 4.84 1.00
N TYR A 67 -4.51 4.26 -0.08
CA TYR A 67 -5.37 4.94 -1.02
C TYR A 67 -6.80 4.47 -0.80
N TRP A 68 -7.58 5.27 -0.10
CA TRP A 68 -8.98 4.96 0.17
C TRP A 68 -9.86 5.44 -0.98
N SER A 69 -10.86 4.66 -1.36
CA SER A 69 -11.88 5.07 -2.34
C SER A 69 -13.23 4.52 -1.92
N THR A 70 -14.28 5.02 -2.55
CA THR A 70 -15.66 4.58 -2.32
C THR A 70 -16.37 4.43 -3.64
N SER A 71 -17.35 3.51 -3.71
CA SER A 71 -18.26 3.38 -4.85
C SER A 71 -19.35 4.46 -4.88
N HIS A 72 -19.54 5.19 -3.77
CA HIS A 72 -20.64 6.14 -3.59
C HIS A 72 -20.34 7.53 -4.16
N ALA A 73 -19.08 7.82 -4.50
CA ALA A 73 -18.66 9.09 -5.05
C ALA A 73 -17.52 8.87 -6.05
N SER A 74 -17.41 9.75 -7.04
CA SER A 74 -16.32 9.72 -8.01
C SER A 74 -15.97 11.13 -8.48
N GLY A 75 -14.74 11.30 -8.96
CA GLY A 75 -14.23 12.59 -9.41
C GLY A 75 -13.58 13.39 -8.28
N ARG A 76 -12.55 14.15 -8.67
CA ARG A 76 -11.77 14.98 -7.75
C ARG A 76 -12.64 16.08 -7.14
N GLY A 77 -12.49 16.31 -5.84
CA GLY A 77 -13.23 17.34 -5.09
C GLY A 77 -14.60 16.88 -4.59
N ALA A 78 -15.02 15.65 -4.88
CA ALA A 78 -16.23 15.09 -4.29
C ALA A 78 -16.05 14.94 -2.78
N ASP A 79 -16.99 15.51 -2.01
CA ASP A 79 -17.03 15.37 -0.56
C ASP A 79 -17.45 13.94 -0.19
N VAL A 80 -16.59 13.30 0.59
CA VAL A 80 -16.76 11.93 1.07
C VAL A 80 -16.59 11.85 2.58
N THR A 81 -16.67 12.99 3.27
CA THR A 81 -16.40 13.15 4.70
C THR A 81 -17.17 12.15 5.55
N ASP A 82 -18.48 12.02 5.35
CA ASP A 82 -19.32 11.16 6.18
C ASP A 82 -18.97 9.67 6.03
N ILE A 83 -18.74 9.23 4.80
CA ILE A 83 -18.40 7.84 4.48
C ILE A 83 -17.00 7.51 5.00
N PHE A 84 -16.04 8.40 4.74
CA PHE A 84 -14.68 8.25 5.23
C PHE A 84 -14.63 8.19 6.76
N ASN A 85 -15.39 9.06 7.43
CA ASN A 85 -15.48 9.09 8.89
C ASN A 85 -16.08 7.81 9.45
N SER A 86 -17.10 7.24 8.79
CA SER A 86 -17.63 5.92 9.15
C SER A 86 -16.55 4.83 9.09
N ASP A 87 -15.83 4.75 7.96
CA ASP A 87 -14.80 3.72 7.71
C ASP A 87 -13.56 3.83 8.62
N ILE A 88 -13.25 5.00 9.17
CA ILE A 88 -12.10 5.17 10.09
C ILE A 88 -12.50 4.98 11.55
N ILE A 89 -13.73 5.32 11.92
CA ILE A 89 -14.23 5.24 13.30
C ILE A 89 -14.70 3.82 13.64
N GLU A 90 -15.34 3.12 12.71
CA GLU A 90 -15.84 1.77 12.92
C GLU A 90 -14.69 0.75 12.92
N ALA A 91 -14.58 -0.02 14.00
CA ALA A 91 -13.56 -1.05 14.13
C ALA A 91 -13.80 -2.19 13.13
N GLY A 92 -12.74 -2.65 12.44
CA GLY A 92 -12.88 -3.72 11.44
C GLY A 92 -13.47 -3.25 10.10
N SER A 93 -13.48 -1.94 9.85
CA SER A 93 -14.01 -1.38 8.61
C SER A 93 -12.92 -0.79 7.73
N GLY A 94 -13.22 -0.74 6.43
CA GLY A 94 -12.43 -0.16 5.33
C GLY A 94 -11.02 0.29 5.70
N ILE A 95 -10.87 1.55 6.09
CA ILE A 95 -9.55 2.16 6.34
C ILE A 95 -8.97 1.84 7.73
N ASN A 96 -9.80 1.54 8.73
CA ASN A 96 -9.34 1.18 10.07
C ASN A 96 -8.44 -0.07 10.04
N ASP A 97 -8.78 -1.06 9.21
CA ASP A 97 -7.99 -2.29 9.05
C ASP A 97 -6.62 -2.08 8.41
N HIS A 98 -6.47 -0.97 7.68
CA HIS A 98 -5.23 -0.61 6.99
C HIS A 98 -4.28 0.21 7.86
N ILE A 99 -4.67 0.52 9.11
CA ILE A 99 -3.79 1.11 10.11
C ILE A 99 -2.66 0.11 10.43
N PRO A 100 -1.39 0.57 10.51
CA PRO A 100 -0.27 -0.30 10.84
C PRO A 100 -0.50 -1.13 12.12
N LEU A 101 -0.01 -2.38 12.10
CA LEU A 101 -0.32 -3.43 13.08
C LEU A 101 -0.33 -2.98 14.56
N ASP A 102 0.72 -2.30 14.99
CA ASP A 102 0.94 -1.88 16.39
C ASP A 102 0.40 -0.47 16.70
N TYR A 103 -0.44 0.10 15.84
CA TYR A 103 -0.96 1.46 15.96
C TYR A 103 -2.49 1.47 15.92
N LYS A 104 -3.09 2.50 16.53
CA LYS A 104 -4.52 2.81 16.51
C LYS A 104 -4.76 4.26 16.11
N PHE A 105 -5.93 4.52 15.52
CA PHE A 105 -6.36 5.88 15.23
C PHE A 105 -6.73 6.59 16.54
N ASP A 106 -6.23 7.80 16.70
CA ASP A 106 -6.54 8.63 17.87
C ASP A 106 -7.70 9.58 17.53
N GLN A 107 -8.90 9.21 17.97
CA GLN A 107 -10.12 10.00 17.77
C GLN A 107 -10.15 11.29 18.60
N THR A 108 -9.28 11.43 19.59
CA THR A 108 -9.24 12.58 20.50
C THR A 108 -8.23 13.65 20.05
N ASP A 109 -7.33 13.32 19.12
CA ASP A 109 -6.35 14.28 18.60
C ASP A 109 -7.06 15.37 17.76
N LEU A 110 -6.95 16.63 18.19
CA LEU A 110 -7.55 17.79 17.52
C LEU A 110 -7.10 17.95 16.07
N ARG A 111 -5.89 17.50 15.73
CA ARG A 111 -5.38 17.54 14.35
C ARG A 111 -6.12 16.54 13.48
N ASN A 112 -6.41 15.34 14.01
CA ASN A 112 -7.25 14.36 13.32
C ASN A 112 -8.67 14.89 13.14
N ILE A 113 -9.28 15.42 14.21
CA ILE A 113 -10.62 16.02 14.14
C ILE A 113 -10.67 17.12 13.08
N ARG A 114 -9.64 17.97 12.98
CA ARG A 114 -9.56 19.00 11.94
C ARG A 114 -9.44 18.42 10.53
N THR A 115 -8.62 17.40 10.34
CA THR A 115 -8.45 16.71 9.04
C THR A 115 -9.75 16.04 8.59
N LEU A 116 -10.51 15.45 9.52
CA LEU A 116 -11.75 14.73 9.24
C LEU A 116 -12.97 15.64 9.00
N LYS A 117 -12.82 16.97 9.05
CA LYS A 117 -13.94 17.91 8.79
C LYS A 117 -14.25 18.12 7.31
N ASN A 118 -13.27 17.87 6.43
CA ASN A 118 -13.43 18.04 5.00
C ASN A 118 -12.52 17.04 4.31
N VAL A 119 -13.10 15.92 3.89
CA VAL A 119 -12.40 14.87 3.17
C VAL A 119 -12.93 14.82 1.75
N GLN A 120 -12.04 15.01 0.79
CA GLN A 120 -12.39 15.04 -0.62
C GLN A 120 -11.56 14.05 -1.44
N LEU A 121 -12.18 13.47 -2.47
CA LEU A 121 -11.46 12.64 -3.43
C LEU A 121 -10.40 13.45 -4.18
N GLY A 122 -9.24 12.85 -4.42
CA GLY A 122 -8.09 13.51 -5.04
C GLY A 122 -7.23 14.33 -4.09
N GLU A 123 -7.58 14.42 -2.81
CA GLU A 123 -6.77 15.06 -1.79
C GLU A 123 -5.86 14.08 -1.04
N SER A 124 -4.84 14.64 -0.40
CA SER A 124 -3.92 13.90 0.48
C SER A 124 -4.05 14.42 1.90
N MET A 125 -4.12 13.51 2.86
CA MET A 125 -4.30 13.83 4.26
C MET A 125 -3.35 13.06 5.16
N LYS A 126 -3.16 13.58 6.37
CA LYS A 126 -2.35 12.95 7.41
C LYS A 126 -3.24 12.57 8.57
N LEU A 127 -3.29 11.28 8.87
CA LEU A 127 -3.96 10.76 10.07
C LEU A 127 -2.91 10.37 11.09
N ILE A 128 -2.99 10.98 12.26
CA ILE A 128 -2.12 10.69 13.38
C ILE A 128 -2.60 9.41 14.05
N VAL A 129 -1.67 8.47 14.17
CA VAL A 129 -1.89 7.20 14.84
C VAL A 129 -0.96 7.08 16.05
N THR A 130 -1.49 6.49 17.11
CA THR A 130 -0.78 6.27 18.37
C THR A 130 -0.41 4.81 18.50
N LYS A 131 0.72 4.53 19.16
CA LYS A 131 1.15 3.16 19.40
C LYS A 131 0.19 2.52 20.39
N GLN A 132 -0.27 1.31 20.09
CA GLN A 132 -1.13 0.56 20.99
C GLN A 132 -0.35 0.09 22.22
N ASP A 133 -1.02 0.12 23.37
CA ASP A 133 -0.53 -0.48 24.60
C ASP A 133 -0.30 -1.97 24.38
N PRO A 134 0.74 -2.57 25.01
CA PRO A 134 1.09 -3.97 24.79
C PRO A 134 -0.08 -4.95 24.94
N ASP A 135 -0.98 -4.65 25.88
CA ASP A 135 -2.12 -5.50 26.24
C ASP A 135 -3.28 -5.41 25.23
N GLU A 136 -3.34 -4.32 24.45
CA GLU A 136 -4.36 -4.10 23.41
C GLU A 136 -3.91 -4.58 22.02
N ARG A 137 -2.66 -5.02 21.88
CA ARG A 137 -2.12 -5.42 20.57
C ARG A 137 -2.77 -6.70 20.08
N PRO A 138 -3.01 -6.81 18.77
CA PRO A 138 -3.50 -8.05 18.18
C PRO A 138 -2.49 -9.19 18.42
N THR A 139 -2.99 -10.29 18.97
CA THR A 139 -2.25 -11.54 19.23
C THR A 139 -2.80 -12.69 18.39
N GLY A 140 -2.03 -13.78 18.27
CA GLY A 140 -2.46 -14.99 17.56
C GLY A 140 -2.88 -14.76 16.11
N LEU A 141 -4.03 -15.32 15.73
CA LEU A 141 -4.56 -15.26 14.36
C LEU A 141 -4.93 -13.84 13.92
N ASN A 142 -5.40 -12.98 14.83
CA ASN A 142 -5.73 -11.59 14.52
C ASN A 142 -4.48 -10.80 14.10
N ARG A 143 -3.31 -11.14 14.67
CA ARG A 143 -2.04 -10.55 14.25
C ARG A 143 -1.67 -10.96 12.83
N ILE A 144 -1.90 -12.22 12.47
CA ILE A 144 -1.63 -12.75 11.13
C ILE A 144 -2.58 -12.12 10.11
N TYR A 145 -3.87 -12.04 10.42
CA TYR A 145 -4.87 -11.39 9.57
C TYR A 145 -4.51 -9.92 9.30
N LYS A 146 -4.22 -9.16 10.36
CA LYS A 146 -3.85 -7.75 10.23
C LYS A 146 -2.48 -7.56 9.57
N TRP A 147 -1.58 -8.54 9.68
CA TRP A 147 -0.33 -8.55 8.91
C TRP A 147 -0.58 -8.79 7.42
N LEU A 148 -1.46 -9.74 7.05
CA LEU A 148 -1.82 -10.00 5.65
C LEU A 148 -2.46 -8.79 4.97
N ILE A 149 -3.32 -8.05 5.66
CA ILE A 149 -3.92 -6.81 5.12
C ILE A 149 -2.91 -5.68 5.00
N ASN A 150 -1.87 -5.70 5.86
CA ASN A 150 -0.84 -4.67 5.88
C ASN A 150 0.41 -4.98 5.03
N SER A 151 0.57 -6.22 4.56
CA SER A 151 1.69 -6.67 3.71
C SER A 151 1.49 -6.24 2.27
#